data_AF-A0A7C7N4S0-F1
#
_entry.id   AF-A0A7C7N4S0-F1
#
_cell.length_a   1.000
_cell.length_b   1.000
_cell.length_c   1.000
_cell.angle_alpha   90.00
_cell.angle_beta   90.00
_cell.angle_gamma   90.00
#
_symmetry.space_group_name_H-M   'P 1'
#
loop_
_entity.id
_entity.type
_entity.pdbx_description
1 polymer ?
#
loop_
_entity_poly.entity_id
_entity_poly.type
_entity_poly.pdbx_seq_one_letter_code
_entity_poly.pdbx_strand_id
1 'polypeptide(L)'
;MARGNISELTVPLRGAWNITRYKRSPRAITIIRNQVIRHLKVGEEEELYIDPSVNEYIWANGIENPPRKVRLQITRFEEEDIPIEIKLLEE
;
A
#
# COMPACT_ATOMS: atom_id res chain seq x y z
N MET A 1 -16.97 -16.03 -9.63
CA MET A 1 -16.35 -14.85 -9.01
C MET A 1 -15.31 -15.38 -8.04
N ALA A 2 -14.03 -15.25 -8.39
CA ALA A 2 -12.92 -15.74 -7.58
C ALA A 2 -13.06 -15.24 -6.15
N ARG A 3 -13.07 -16.16 -5.18
CA ARG A 3 -13.10 -15.81 -3.75
C ARG A 3 -11.69 -15.40 -3.36
N GLY A 4 -11.33 -14.15 -3.65
CA GLY A 4 -10.07 -13.59 -3.17
C GLY A 4 -10.09 -13.51 -1.64
N ASN A 5 -9.01 -13.91 -0.99
CA ASN A 5 -8.88 -13.72 0.45
C ASN A 5 -8.66 -12.22 0.71
N ILE A 6 -9.62 -11.60 1.41
CA ILE A 6 -9.56 -10.19 1.80
C ILE A 6 -8.79 -10.11 3.12
N SER A 7 -7.70 -9.34 3.13
CA SER A 7 -6.94 -9.02 4.33
C SER A 7 -6.94 -7.52 4.57
N GLU A 8 -7.14 -7.12 5.82
CA GLU A 8 -7.08 -5.72 6.23
C GLU A 8 -5.73 -5.41 6.89
N LEU A 9 -5.07 -4.34 6.44
CA LEU A 9 -3.77 -3.93 6.96
C LEU A 9 -3.74 -2.42 7.25
N THR A 10 -3.48 -2.07 8.50
CA THR A 10 -3.16 -0.68 8.87
C THR A 10 -1.65 -0.45 8.78
N VAL A 11 -1.23 0.36 7.82
CA VAL A 11 0.19 0.68 7.58
C VAL A 11 0.59 1.97 8.30
N PRO A 12 1.56 1.91 9.23
CA PRO A 12 2.14 3.12 9.82
C PRO A 12 3.16 3.75 8.88
N LEU A 13 2.91 5.00 8.45
CA LEU A 13 3.81 5.77 7.57
C LEU A 13 4.83 6.61 8.33
N ARG A 14 5.03 6.35 9.64
CA ARG A 14 6.01 7.06 10.47
C ARG A 14 7.42 7.07 9.89
N GLY A 15 7.80 6.02 9.16
CA GLY A 15 9.10 5.91 8.50
C GLY A 15 9.33 6.97 7.41
N ALA A 16 8.26 7.52 6.83
CA ALA A 16 8.37 8.60 5.85
C ALA A 16 8.85 9.91 6.50
N TRP A 17 8.64 10.11 7.82
CA TRP A 17 9.02 11.35 8.49
C TRP A 17 10.52 11.47 8.80
N ASN A 18 11.27 10.37 8.63
CA ASN A 18 12.71 10.32 8.86
C ASN A 18 13.54 10.85 7.68
N ILE A 19 12.92 11.16 6.54
CA ILE A 19 13.60 11.70 5.35
C ILE A 19 13.29 13.18 5.16
N THR A 20 14.05 13.82 4.26
CA THR A 20 13.84 15.19 3.80
C THR A 20 12.40 15.40 3.33
N ARG A 21 11.84 16.59 3.62
CA ARG A 21 10.42 16.90 3.42
C ARG A 21 9.91 16.58 2.01
N TYR A 22 10.65 16.96 0.99
CA TYR A 22 10.30 16.76 -0.42
C TYR A 22 10.37 15.30 -0.91
N LYS A 23 10.77 14.32 -0.08
CA LYS A 23 10.83 12.89 -0.45
C LYS A 23 9.82 12.04 0.33
N ARG A 24 8.96 12.65 1.15
CA ARG A 24 8.12 11.91 2.10
C ARG A 24 7.00 11.12 1.44
N SER A 25 6.22 11.73 0.55
CA SER A 25 5.13 11.01 -0.15
C SER A 25 5.63 9.88 -1.04
N PRO A 26 6.68 10.06 -1.87
CA PRO A 26 7.32 8.94 -2.57
C PRO A 26 7.78 7.82 -1.63
N ARG A 27 8.38 8.18 -0.48
CA ARG A 27 8.82 7.20 0.52
C ARG A 27 7.66 6.47 1.18
N ALA A 28 6.52 7.12 1.39
CA ALA A 28 5.33 6.51 1.96
C ALA A 28 4.82 5.35 1.09
N ILE A 29 4.81 5.53 -0.23
CA ILE A 29 4.44 4.48 -1.19
C ILE A 29 5.39 3.28 -1.09
N THR A 30 6.70 3.53 -1.00
CA THR A 30 7.69 2.46 -0.78
C THR A 30 7.46 1.72 0.54
N ILE A 31 7.09 2.43 1.60
CA ILE A 31 6.80 1.82 2.91
C ILE A 31 5.56 0.92 2.81
N ILE A 32 4.52 1.35 2.11
CA ILE A 32 3.32 0.53 1.87
C ILE A 32 3.69 -0.75 1.15
N ARG A 33 4.38 -0.65 0.02
CA ARG A 33 4.86 -1.82 -0.74
C ARG A 33 5.62 -2.80 0.15
N ASN A 34 6.58 -2.30 0.93
CA ASN A 34 7.38 -3.13 1.83
C ASN A 34 6.59 -3.76 2.98
N GLN A 35 5.54 -3.11 3.46
CA GLN A 35 4.68 -3.66 4.52
C GLN A 35 3.76 -4.75 3.98
N VAL A 36 3.20 -4.55 2.79
CA VAL A 36 2.38 -5.56 2.11
C VAL A 36 3.20 -6.82 1.82
N ILE A 37 4.40 -6.67 1.26
CA ILE A 37 5.33 -7.78 1.01
C ILE A 37 5.61 -8.57 2.29
N ARG A 38 5.93 -7.87 3.39
CA ARG A 38 6.22 -8.50 4.68
C ARG A 38 5.01 -9.21 5.29
N HIS A 39 3.83 -8.60 5.19
CA HIS A 39 2.62 -9.12 5.82
C HIS A 39 2.09 -10.36 5.10
N LEU A 40 2.04 -10.30 3.77
CA LEU A 40 1.53 -11.39 2.94
C LEU A 40 2.59 -12.42 2.55
N LYS A 41 3.86 -12.19 2.91
CA LYS A 41 5.01 -13.03 2.53
C LYS A 41 5.07 -13.27 1.03
N VAL A 42 4.87 -12.19 0.28
CA VAL A 42 4.83 -12.17 -1.17
C VAL A 42 6.21 -12.61 -1.71
N GLY A 43 6.22 -13.59 -2.62
CA GLY A 43 7.43 -14.05 -3.30
C GLY A 43 7.98 -13.01 -4.29
N GLU A 44 9.19 -13.20 -4.79
CA GLU A 44 9.78 -12.27 -5.79
C GLU A 44 9.02 -12.28 -7.14
N GLU A 45 8.20 -13.30 -7.39
CA GLU A 45 7.46 -13.52 -8.63
C GLU A 45 6.06 -12.89 -8.65
N GLU A 46 5.53 -12.47 -7.49
CA GLU A 46 4.18 -11.91 -7.38
C GLU A 46 4.20 -10.38 -7.58
N GLU A 47 3.46 -9.89 -8.59
CA GLU A 47 3.34 -8.46 -8.86
C GLU A 47 2.32 -7.76 -7.94
N LEU A 48 2.69 -6.58 -7.45
CA LEU A 48 1.84 -5.76 -6.57
C LEU A 48 1.20 -4.63 -7.37
N TYR A 49 -0.11 -4.70 -7.53
CA TYR A 49 -0.90 -3.62 -8.11
C TYR A 49 -1.44 -2.70 -7.00
N ILE A 50 -0.91 -1.48 -6.96
CA ILE A 50 -1.39 -0.44 -6.05
C ILE A 50 -2.44 0.37 -6.81
N ASP A 51 -3.67 0.37 -6.31
CA ASP A 51 -4.74 1.16 -6.91
C ASP A 51 -4.39 2.66 -6.89
N PRO A 52 -4.68 3.41 -7.98
CA PRO A 52 -4.42 4.85 -8.04
C PRO A 52 -5.01 5.64 -6.87
N SER A 53 -6.16 5.21 -6.33
CA SER A 53 -6.82 5.87 -5.19
C SER A 53 -5.89 5.94 -3.98
N VAL A 54 -5.13 4.87 -3.69
CA VAL A 54 -4.14 4.83 -2.61
C VAL A 54 -3.06 5.89 -2.81
N ASN A 55 -2.60 6.04 -4.05
CA ASN A 55 -1.62 7.06 -4.39
C ASN A 55 -2.21 8.46 -4.20
N GLU A 56 -3.39 8.73 -4.75
CA GLU A 56 -4.07 10.03 -4.60
C GLU A 56 -4.26 10.41 -3.12
N TYR A 57 -4.68 9.48 -2.28
CA TYR A 57 -4.84 9.71 -0.84
C TYR A 57 -3.51 10.06 -0.13
N ILE A 58 -2.41 9.41 -0.51
CA ILE A 58 -1.08 9.76 0.03
C ILE A 58 -0.66 11.16 -0.41
N TRP A 59 -0.97 11.53 -1.65
CA TRP A 59 -0.59 12.81 -2.25
C TRP A 59 -1.60 13.94 -1.99
N ALA A 60 -2.74 13.68 -1.36
CA ALA A 60 -3.81 14.65 -1.10
C ALA A 60 -3.33 15.90 -0.32
N ASN A 61 -2.38 15.73 0.60
CA ASN A 61 -1.79 16.82 1.40
C ASN A 61 -0.45 17.33 0.82
N GLY A 62 -0.12 16.95 -0.41
CA GLY A 62 1.13 17.28 -1.10
C GLY A 62 2.30 16.36 -0.76
N ILE A 63 3.49 16.74 -1.24
CA ILE A 63 4.71 15.92 -1.15
C ILE A 63 5.33 15.88 0.25
N GLU A 64 5.09 16.92 1.05
CA GLU A 64 5.73 17.12 2.36
C GLU A 64 4.98 16.50 3.53
N ASN A 65 3.67 16.28 3.38
CA ASN A 65 2.77 15.93 4.45
C ASN A 65 1.93 14.67 4.13
N PRO A 66 2.55 13.51 3.84
CA PRO A 66 1.77 12.29 3.70
C PRO A 66 1.05 11.95 5.02
N PRO A 67 -0.10 11.26 4.95
CA PRO A 67 -0.84 10.82 6.13
C PRO A 67 0.03 9.96 7.06
N ARG A 68 -0.27 9.95 8.36
CA ARG A 68 0.53 9.22 9.37
C ARG A 68 0.24 7.72 9.40
N LYS A 69 -0.96 7.33 9.00
CA LYS A 69 -1.46 5.95 8.93
C LYS A 69 -2.37 5.83 7.70
N VAL A 70 -2.37 4.66 7.08
CA VAL A 70 -3.29 4.33 5.99
C VAL A 70 -3.87 2.94 6.27
N ARG A 71 -5.19 2.79 6.14
CA ARG A 71 -5.86 1.50 6.19
C ARG A 71 -6.03 1.00 4.76
N LEU A 72 -5.54 -0.20 4.51
CA LEU A 72 -5.54 -0.82 3.20
C LEU A 72 -6.33 -2.11 3.26
N GLN A 73 -7.16 -2.31 2.24
CA GLN A 73 -7.75 -3.59 1.93
C GLN A 73 -6.86 -4.24 0.88
N ILE A 74 -6.41 -5.46 1.15
CA ILE A 74 -5.57 -6.22 0.23
C ILE A 74 -6.35 -7.45 -0.20
N THR A 75 -6.52 -7.60 -1.50
CA THR A 75 -7.21 -8.73 -2.10
C THR A 75 -6.17 -9.62 -2.76
N ARG A 76 -6.01 -10.84 -2.23
CA ARG A 76 -5.19 -11.86 -2.86
C ARG A 76 -6.08 -12.78 -3.68
N PHE A 77 -5.80 -12.88 -4.97
CA PHE A 77 -6.41 -13.86 -5.85
C PHE A 77 -5.59 -15.16 -5.81
N GLU A 78 -6.26 -16.31 -5.94
CA GLU A 78 -5.59 -17.63 -5.95
C GLU A 78 -5.00 -17.99 -7.32
N GLU A 79 -5.32 -17.23 -8.36
CA GLU A 79 -4.77 -17.42 -9.71
C GLU A 79 -3.38 -16.79 -9.81
N GLU A 80 -2.42 -17.58 -10.30
CA GLU A 80 -0.97 -17.28 -10.32
C GLU A 80 -0.60 -16.05 -11.17
N ASP A 81 -1.48 -15.64 -12.08
CA ASP A 81 -1.29 -14.50 -13.00
C ASP A 81 -1.95 -13.19 -12.54
N ILE A 82 -2.70 -13.18 -11.43
CA ILE A 82 -3.41 -11.97 -11.00
C ILE A 82 -2.59 -11.21 -9.95
N PRO A 83 -2.23 -9.93 -10.21
CA PRO A 83 -1.46 -9.15 -9.24
C PRO A 83 -2.27 -8.91 -7.97
N ILE A 84 -1.56 -8.83 -6.84
CA ILE A 84 -2.17 -8.53 -5.54
C ILE A 84 -2.69 -7.09 -5.58
N GLU A 85 -4.00 -6.94 -5.41
CA GLU A 85 -4.67 -5.64 -5.49
C GLU A 85 -4.72 -4.98 -4.11
N ILE A 86 -4.22 -3.74 -4.04
CA ILE A 86 -4.22 -2.93 -2.82
C ILE A 86 -5.17 -1.75 -3.01
N LYS A 87 -6.25 -1.72 -2.23
CA LYS A 87 -7.26 -0.65 -2.21
C LYS A 87 -7.24 0.12 -0.89
N LEU A 88 -7.72 1.36 -0.92
CA LEU A 88 -8.03 2.09 0.30
C LEU A 88 -9.26 1.48 0.95
N LEU A 89 -9.18 1.27 2.26
CA LEU A 89 -10.36 1.02 3.05
C LEU A 89 -10.89 2.39 3.49
N GLU A 90 -11.82 2.94 2.74
CA GLU A 90 -12.63 4.07 3.19
C GLU A 90 -13.68 3.55 4.20
N GLU A 91 -13.81 4.26 5.31
CA GLU A 91 -14.83 4.00 6.33
C GLU A 91 -15.97 5.01 6.19
#